data_AF-A0A7W4W5E4-F1
#
_entry.id   AF-A0A7W4W5E4-F1
#
_cell.length_a   1.000
_cell.length_b   1.000
_cell.length_c   1.000
_cell.angle_alpha   90.00
_cell.angle_beta   90.00
_cell.angle_gamma   90.00
#
_symmetry.space_group_name_H-M   'P 1'
#
loop_
_entity.id
_entity.type
_entity.pdbx_description
1 polymer ?
#
loop_
_entity_poly.entity_id
_entity_poly.type
_entity_poly.pdbx_seq_one_letter_code
_entity_poly.pdbx_strand_id
1 'polypeptide(L)' 'MLAVKDGKSISNASVGDTDGQVLNRDVLFGEHADVYQAMLTQYAHDNKIDTSPQTLVAALVEIGAFKLGHVKKLQDLVF' A
#
# COMPACT_ATOMS: atom_id res chain seq x y z
N MET A 1 0.86 -4.99 7.77
CA MET A 1 0.89 -4.48 6.39
C MET A 1 1.85 -5.33 5.56
N LEU A 2 1.35 -6.24 4.71
CA LEU A 2 2.18 -7.08 3.84
C LEU A 2 3.06 -6.29 2.86
N ALA A 3 2.54 -5.16 2.38
CA ALA A 3 3.20 -4.33 1.38
C ALA A 3 4.38 -3.52 1.96
N VAL A 4 4.34 -3.20 3.26
CA VAL A 4 5.41 -2.46 3.97
C VAL A 4 6.66 -3.31 4.20
N LYS A 5 6.54 -4.64 4.22
CA LYS A 5 7.66 -5.55 4.51
C LYS A 5 8.60 -5.76 3.30
N ASP A 6 8.18 -5.34 2.11
CA ASP A 6 8.86 -5.65 0.86
C ASP A 6 9.14 -4.35 0.08
N GLY A 7 10.19 -3.65 0.50
CA GLY A 7 10.60 -2.32 0.00
C GLY A 7 10.97 -2.24 -1.48
N LYS A 8 10.97 -3.37 -2.20
CA LYS A 8 11.55 -3.51 -3.54
C LYS A 8 10.53 -3.53 -4.68
N SER A 9 9.23 -3.58 -4.39
CA SER A 9 8.19 -3.84 -5.42
C SER A 9 7.38 -2.63 -5.87
N ILE A 10 7.58 -1.45 -5.28
CA ILE A 10 6.76 -0.27 -5.62
C ILE A 10 7.12 0.32 -6.98
N SER A 11 8.39 0.22 -7.40
CA SER A 11 8.84 0.67 -8.72
C SER A 11 8.22 -0.12 -9.89
N ASN A 12 7.62 -1.29 -9.61
CA ASN A 12 7.00 -2.16 -10.61
C ASN A 12 5.47 -2.20 -10.52
N ALA A 13 4.86 -1.48 -9.57
CA ALA A 13 3.41 -1.31 -9.55
C ALA A 13 3.03 -0.44 -10.75
N SER A 14 2.20 -0.97 -11.65
CA SER A 14 1.65 -0.20 -12.76
C SER A 14 0.75 0.89 -12.20
N VAL A 15 1.32 2.08 -11.96
CA VAL A 15 0.57 3.31 -11.66
C VAL A 15 -0.12 3.76 -12.95
N GLY A 16 -1.08 2.97 -13.41
CA GLY A 16 -1.71 3.09 -14.72
C GLY A 16 -3.22 3.03 -14.64
N ASP A 17 -3.82 3.67 -13.63
CA ASP A 17 -5.19 4.21 -13.64
C ASP A 17 -5.54 4.79 -12.26
N THR A 18 -4.92 5.91 -11.89
CA THR A 18 -5.34 6.68 -10.71
C THR A 18 -6.30 7.82 -11.07
N ASP A 19 -6.70 7.92 -12.34
CA ASP A 19 -7.53 9.03 -12.83
C ASP A 19 -9.00 8.81 -12.42
N GLY A 20 -9.47 9.67 -11.50
CA GLY A 20 -10.86 9.67 -11.01
C GLY A 20 -11.11 8.96 -9.66
N GLN A 21 -10.10 8.28 -9.08
CA GLN A 21 -10.28 7.58 -7.80
C GLN A 21 -10.04 8.53 -6.61
N VAL A 22 -11.11 9.10 -6.06
CA VAL A 22 -11.03 9.92 -4.85
C VAL A 22 -10.95 9.00 -3.62
N LEU A 23 -9.73 8.74 -3.17
CA LEU A 23 -9.46 7.97 -1.96
C LEU A 23 -9.76 8.84 -0.72
N ASN A 24 -10.92 8.62 -0.08
CA ASN A 24 -11.27 9.30 1.16
C ASN A 24 -10.52 8.67 2.35
N ARG A 25 -9.69 9.46 3.03
CA ARG A 25 -8.88 9.05 4.18
C ARG A 25 -9.71 8.39 5.28
N ASP A 26 -10.85 8.97 5.62
CA ASP A 26 -11.66 8.51 6.74
C ASP A 26 -12.41 7.21 6.40
N VAL A 27 -12.76 7.00 5.13
CA VAL A 27 -13.34 5.74 4.65
C VAL A 27 -12.32 4.61 4.64
N LEU A 28 -11.05 4.92 4.31
CA LEU A 28 -9.99 3.91 4.19
C LEU A 28 -9.38 3.52 5.53
N PHE A 29 -9.20 4.49 6.43
CA PHE A 29 -8.41 4.31 7.65
C PHE A 29 -9.20 4.56 8.93
N GLY A 30 -10.39 5.15 8.85
CA GLY A 30 -11.27 5.40 10.00
C GLY A 30 -10.58 6.16 11.13
N GLU A 31 -10.83 5.73 12.36
CA GLU A 31 -10.25 6.31 13.60
C GLU A 31 -8.73 6.14 13.71
N HIS A 32 -8.12 5.32 12.85
CA HIS A 32 -6.68 5.06 12.87
C HIS A 32 -5.92 5.80 11.77
N ALA A 33 -6.56 6.75 11.09
CA ALA A 33 -5.96 7.52 9.99
C ALA A 33 -4.57 8.08 10.32
N ASP A 34 -4.38 8.64 11.51
CA ASP A 34 -3.10 9.26 11.91
C ASP A 34 -1.99 8.21 12.11
N VAL A 35 -2.34 7.02 12.62
CA VAL A 35 -1.40 5.91 12.77
C VAL A 35 -0.97 5.39 11.40
N TYR A 36 -1.92 5.19 10.50
CA TYR A 36 -1.62 4.77 9.12
C TYR A 36 -0.78 5.82 8.38
N GLN A 37 -1.08 7.10 8.58
CA GLN A 37 -0.30 8.19 8.00
C GLN A 37 1.16 8.15 8.48
N ALA A 38 1.39 8.03 9.79
CA ALA A 38 2.75 7.91 10.32
C ALA A 38 3.50 6.70 9.74
N MET A 39 2.84 5.54 9.63
CA MET A 39 3.42 4.34 9.02
C MET A 39 3.75 4.52 7.54
N LEU A 40 2.85 5.14 6.77
CA LEU A 40 3.05 5.41 5.35
C LEU A 40 4.20 6.39 5.11
N THR A 41 4.28 7.46 5.91
CA THR A 41 5.38 8.43 5.85
C THR A 41 6.72 7.77 6.19
N GLN A 42 6.78 6.98 7.25
CA GLN A 42 7.99 6.25 7.64
C GLN A 42 8.42 5.29 6.52
N TYR A 43 7.47 4.53 5.98
CA TYR A 43 7.75 3.58 4.91
C TYR A 43 8.23 4.26 3.62
N ALA A 44 7.62 5.38 3.23
CA ALA A 44 8.06 6.17 2.08
C ALA A 44 9.49 6.68 2.26
N HIS A 45 9.80 7.20 3.46
CA HIS A 45 11.14 7.66 3.81
C HIS A 45 12.17 6.53 3.74
N ASP A 46 11.89 5.39 4.37
CA ASP A 46 12.83 4.26 4.45
C ASP A 46 13.14 3.65 3.08
N ASN A 47 12.18 3.71 2.15
CA ASN A 47 12.31 3.18 0.80
C ASN A 47 12.64 4.25 -0.24
N LYS A 48 12.91 5.49 0.19
CA LYS A 48 13.24 6.64 -0.68
C LYS A 48 12.21 6.85 -1.80
N ILE A 49 10.93 6.71 -1.47
CA ILE A 49 9.82 6.86 -2.39
C ILE A 49 9.43 8.32 -2.42
N ASP A 50 9.70 8.99 -3.54
CA ASP A 50 9.31 10.38 -3.78
C ASP A 50 8.06 10.39 -4.68
N THR A 51 6.90 10.10 -4.08
CA THR A 51 5.62 10.03 -4.79
C THR A 51 4.50 10.50 -3.87
N SER A 52 3.37 10.94 -4.44
CA SER A 52 2.23 11.39 -3.63
C SER A 52 1.73 10.27 -2.71
N PRO A 53 1.23 10.61 -1.51
CA PRO A 53 0.64 9.62 -0.61
C PRO A 53 -0.52 8.84 -1.23
N GLN A 54 -1.29 9.45 -2.14
CA GLN A 54 -2.38 8.78 -2.85
C GLN A 54 -1.85 7.67 -3.76
N THR A 55 -0.82 7.97 -4.55
CA THR A 55 -0.16 6.99 -5.43
C THR A 55 0.50 5.88 -4.62
N LEU A 56 1.14 6.22 -3.50
CA LEU A 56 1.72 5.23 -2.59
C LEU A 56 0.66 4.28 -2.03
N VAL A 57 -0.45 4.80 -1.53
CA VAL A 57 -1.55 3.98 -1.01
C VAL A 57 -2.13 3.08 -2.09
N ALA A 58 -2.40 3.62 -3.29
CA ALA A 58 -2.92 2.83 -4.41
C ALA A 58 -1.97 1.67 -4.78
N ALA A 59 -0.67 1.95 -4.90
CA ALA A 59 0.34 0.92 -5.20
C ALA A 59 0.42 -0.15 -4.10
N LEU A 60 0.39 0.25 -2.83
CA LEU A 60 0.40 -0.70 -1.70
C LEU A 60 -0.84 -1.60 -1.69
N VAL A 61 -2.02 -1.04 -2.01
CA VAL A 61 -3.28 -1.80 -2.13
C VAL A 61 -3.20 -2.78 -3.31
N GLU A 62 -2.71 -2.35 -4.46
CA GLU A 62 -2.57 -3.19 -5.65
C GLU A 62 -1.60 -4.35 -5.40
N ILE A 63 -0.42 -4.08 -4.83
CA ILE A 63 0.56 -5.11 -4.44
C ILE A 63 -0.06 -6.08 -3.44
N GLY A 64 -0.82 -5.56 -2.47
CA GLY A 64 -1.54 -6.36 -1.49
C GLY A 64 -2.57 -7.28 -2.14
N ALA A 65 -3.43 -6.74 -3.00
CA ALA A 65 -4.45 -7.48 -3.74
C ALA A 65 -3.84 -8.55 -4.65
N PHE A 66 -2.77 -8.22 -5.37
CA PHE A 66 -2.02 -9.17 -6.18
C PHE A 66 -1.47 -10.32 -5.34
N LYS A 67 -0.81 -10.03 -4.21
CA LYS A 67 -0.29 -11.06 -3.29
C LYS A 67 -1.41 -11.93 -2.73
N LEU A 68 -2.56 -11.35 -2.37
CA LEU A 68 -3.74 -12.07 -1.90
C LEU A 68 -4.33 -12.99 -2.98
N GLY A 69 -4.31 -12.58 -4.25
CA GLY A 69 -4.73 -13.43 -5.37
C GLY A 69 -3.88 -14.69 -5.55
N HIS A 70 -2.67 -14.72 -4.99
CA HIS A 70 -1.76 -15.87 -5.04
C HIS A 70 -1.81 -16.75 -3.78
N VAL A 71 -2.56 -16.36 -2.75
CA VAL A 71 -2.75 -17.14 -1.53
C VAL A 71 -3.69 -18.31 -1.85
N LYS A 72 -3.18 -19.55 -1.80
CA LYS A 72 -3.98 -20.76 -2.02
C LYS A 72 -4.34 -21.46 -0.72
N LYS A 73 -3.55 -21.27 0.32
CA LYS A 73 -3.74 -21.81 1.65
C LYS A 73 -3.54 -20.71 2.69
N LEU A 74 -4.22 -20.81 3.83
CA LEU A 74 -4.03 -19.92 4.97
C LEU A 74 -2.56 -19.85 5.43
N GLN A 75 -1.79 -20.92 5.22
CA GLN A 75 -0.36 -20.97 5.51
C GLN A 75 0.46 -20.00 4.65
N ASP A 76 -0.02 -19.67 3.44
CA ASP A 76 0.64 -18.72 2.53
C ASP A 76 0.47 -17.26 3.02
N LEU A 77 -0.41 -17.03 3.99
CA LEU A 77 -0.59 -15.76 4.71
C LEU A 77 0.21 -15.69 6.01
N VAL A 78 0.84 -16.78 6.45
CA VAL A 78 1.57 -16.81 7.72
C VAL A 78 3.03 -16.47 7.47
N PHE A 79 3.49 -15.45 8.21
CA PHE A 79 4.83 -14.87 8.16
C PHE A 79 5.78 -15.48 9.16
#